data_AF-A0A934K2A5-F1
#
_entry.id   AF-A0A934K2A5-F1
#
_cell.length_a   1.000
_cell.length_b   1.000
_cell.length_c   1.000
_cell.angle_alpha   90.00
_cell.angle_beta   90.00
_cell.angle_gamma   90.00
#
_symmetry.space_group_name_H-M   'P 1'
#
loop_
_entity.id
_entity.type
_entity.pdbx_description
1 polymer ?
#
loop_
_entity_poly.entity_id
_entity_poly.type
_entity_poly.pdbx_seq_one_letter_code
_entity_poly.pdbx_strand_id
1 'polypeptide(L)'
;MSKFAVVTKVELPEGETIEHGRQELETNVIPMLKHAPGLVAAYFLSPPTGREGLSFIVFETKEQAEGAIQMQKIEPPIKLISNEVREVAASA
;
A
#
# COMPACT_ATOMS: atom_id res chain seq x y z
N MET A 1 -13.63 14.47 -10.63
CA MET A 1 -12.75 14.82 -9.50
C MET A 1 -11.49 13.97 -9.63
N SER A 2 -10.31 14.53 -9.36
CA SER A 2 -9.05 13.78 -9.38
C SER A 2 -9.00 12.79 -8.21
N LYS A 3 -8.51 11.57 -8.46
CA LYS A 3 -8.25 10.56 -7.43
C LYS A 3 -6.82 10.73 -6.89
N PHE A 4 -6.55 10.21 -5.71
CA PHE A 4 -5.22 10.27 -5.10
C PHE A 4 -4.75 8.88 -4.69
N ALA A 5 -3.47 8.57 -4.90
CA ALA A 5 -2.86 7.31 -4.55
C ALA A 5 -1.85 7.50 -3.44
N VAL A 6 -1.92 6.65 -2.41
CA VAL A 6 -0.80 6.38 -1.51
C VAL A 6 0.12 5.39 -2.21
N VAL A 7 1.36 5.81 -2.46
CA VAL A 7 2.40 4.97 -3.06
C VAL A 7 3.40 4.61 -1.96
N THR A 8 3.45 3.33 -1.60
CA THR A 8 4.31 2.84 -0.54
C THR A 8 5.35 1.89 -1.12
N LYS A 9 6.61 2.12 -0.77
CA LYS A 9 7.70 1.17 -0.96
C LYS A 9 8.16 0.65 0.38
N VAL A 10 8.34 -0.66 0.45
CA VAL A 10 8.85 -1.36 1.64
C VAL A 10 9.97 -2.31 1.25
N GLU A 11 10.82 -2.64 2.21
CA GLU A 11 11.76 -3.74 2.13
C GLU A 11 11.28 -4.84 3.08
N LEU A 12 11.01 -6.02 2.52
CA LEU A 12 10.64 -7.22 3.29
C LEU A 12 11.83 -7.72 4.11
N PRO A 13 11.62 -8.36 5.27
CA PRO A 13 12.70 -8.87 6.11
C PRO A 13 13.56 -9.95 5.44
N GLU A 14 14.77 -10.17 5.96
CA GLU A 14 15.64 -11.22 5.41
C GLU A 14 15.07 -12.60 5.73
N GLY A 15 15.11 -13.51 4.77
CA GLY A 15 14.49 -14.84 4.90
C GLY A 15 12.97 -14.87 4.71
N GLU A 16 12.34 -13.71 4.47
CA GLU A 16 10.91 -13.64 4.19
C GLU A 16 10.56 -14.17 2.81
N THR A 17 9.41 -14.82 2.70
CA THR A 17 8.93 -15.34 1.40
C THR A 17 7.83 -14.45 0.83
N ILE A 18 7.76 -14.38 -0.49
CA ILE A 18 6.67 -13.68 -1.19
C ILE A 18 5.31 -14.27 -0.80
N GLU A 19 5.23 -15.58 -0.57
CA GLU A 19 3.99 -16.25 -0.17
C GLU A 19 3.51 -15.81 1.21
N HIS A 20 4.41 -15.72 2.19
CA HIS A 20 4.03 -15.24 3.52
C HIS A 20 3.62 -13.75 3.49
N GLY A 21 4.34 -12.91 2.73
CA GLY A 21 3.93 -11.54 2.50
C GLY A 21 2.54 -11.43 1.85
N ARG A 22 2.20 -12.33 0.92
CA ARG A 22 0.87 -12.40 0.32
C ARG A 22 -0.19 -12.83 1.34
N GLN A 23 0.10 -13.81 2.19
CA GLN A 23 -0.79 -14.24 3.25
C GLN A 23 -1.09 -13.11 4.25
N GLU A 24 -0.08 -12.33 4.62
CA GLU A 24 -0.23 -11.17 5.49
C GLU A 24 -1.15 -10.10 4.86
N LEU A 25 -0.96 -9.83 3.57
CA LEU A 25 -1.84 -8.93 2.82
C LEU A 25 -3.29 -9.41 2.82
N GLU A 26 -3.52 -10.69 2.52
CA GLU A 26 -4.87 -11.27 2.45
C GLU A 26 -5.57 -11.33 3.83
N THR A 27 -4.81 -11.61 4.88
CA THR A 27 -5.36 -11.85 6.23
C THR A 27 -5.61 -10.56 6.99
N ASN A 28 -4.69 -9.59 6.89
CA ASN A 28 -4.70 -8.40 7.76
C ASN A 28 -4.94 -7.10 6.98
N VAL A 29 -4.23 -6.90 5.87
CA VAL A 29 -4.23 -5.60 5.17
C VAL A 29 -5.48 -5.40 4.31
N ILE A 30 -5.81 -6.37 3.46
CA ILE A 30 -6.94 -6.30 2.53
C ILE A 30 -8.28 -6.14 3.26
N PRO A 31 -8.59 -6.88 4.35
CA PRO A 31 -9.83 -6.68 5.10
C PRO A 31 -9.95 -5.26 5.67
N MET A 32 -8.87 -4.71 6.23
CA MET A 32 -8.87 -3.33 6.74
C MET A 32 -9.13 -2.31 5.62
N LEU A 33 -8.48 -2.49 4.46
CA LEU A 33 -8.65 -1.57 3.33
C LEU A 33 -10.07 -1.58 2.78
N LYS A 34 -10.75 -2.74 2.73
CA LYS A 34 -12.15 -2.82 2.28
C LYS A 34 -13.11 -1.95 3.09
N HIS A 35 -12.74 -1.58 4.31
CA HIS A 35 -13.53 -0.69 5.17
C HIS A 35 -13.05 0.78 5.14
N ALA A 36 -11.99 1.09 4.39
CA ALA A 36 -11.43 2.43 4.32
C ALA A 36 -12.37 3.37 3.54
N PRO A 37 -12.78 4.52 4.11
CA PRO A 37 -13.63 5.48 3.42
C PRO A 37 -13.00 6.00 2.12
N GLY A 38 -13.77 5.96 1.04
CA GLY A 38 -13.34 6.45 -0.27
C GLY A 38 -12.29 5.59 -0.96
N LEU A 39 -12.07 4.34 -0.52
CA LEU A 39 -11.22 3.41 -1.27
C LEU A 39 -11.79 3.17 -2.67
N VAL A 40 -10.98 3.41 -3.68
CA VAL A 40 -11.30 3.11 -5.09
C VAL A 40 -10.68 1.78 -5.51
N ALA A 41 -9.39 1.58 -5.21
CA ALA A 41 -8.65 0.38 -5.56
C ALA A 41 -7.38 0.24 -4.70
N ALA A 42 -6.89 -0.98 -4.52
CA ALA A 42 -5.59 -1.23 -3.92
C ALA A 42 -4.85 -2.30 -4.72
N TYR A 43 -3.59 -2.03 -5.04
CA TYR A 43 -2.71 -2.96 -5.75
C TYR A 43 -1.44 -3.16 -4.94
N PHE A 44 -1.08 -4.42 -4.74
CA PHE A 44 0.16 -4.84 -4.10
C PHE A 44 0.95 -5.66 -5.10
N LEU A 45 2.18 -5.22 -5.38
CA LEU A 45 3.02 -5.78 -6.41
C LEU A 45 4.13 -6.59 -5.75
N SER A 46 4.28 -7.83 -6.20
CA SER A 46 5.39 -8.69 -5.81
C SER A 46 6.71 -8.09 -6.32
N PRO A 47 7.80 -8.14 -5.54
CA PRO A 47 9.12 -7.73 -6.02
C PRO A 47 9.51 -8.54 -7.27
N PRO A 48 9.96 -7.90 -8.37
CA PRO A 48 10.44 -8.64 -9.55
C PRO A 48 11.76 -9.37 -9.25
N THR A 49 12.56 -8.81 -8.34
CA THR A 49 13.80 -9.35 -7.79
C THR A 49 14.01 -8.77 -6.39
N GLY A 50 14.72 -9.48 -5.51
CA GLY A 50 15.05 -8.97 -4.18
C GLY A 50 13.81 -8.90 -3.27
N ARG A 51 13.74 -7.84 -2.45
CA ARG A 51 12.77 -7.73 -1.34
C ARG A 51 11.97 -6.42 -1.35
N GLU A 52 12.08 -5.60 -2.40
CA GLU A 52 11.35 -4.34 -2.48
C GLU A 52 9.89 -4.58 -2.88
N GLY A 53 8.98 -4.42 -1.93
CA GLY A 53 7.54 -4.44 -2.17
C GLY A 53 7.03 -3.05 -2.58
N LEU A 54 6.02 -3.02 -3.43
CA LEU A 54 5.39 -1.78 -3.91
C LEU A 54 3.88 -1.90 -3.82
N SER A 55 3.21 -0.88 -3.30
CA SER A 55 1.75 -0.79 -3.30
C SER A 55 1.23 0.57 -3.73
N PHE A 56 0.03 0.54 -4.33
CA PHE A 56 -0.76 1.71 -4.69
C PHE A 56 -2.13 1.56 -4.06
N ILE A 57 -2.54 2.51 -3.22
CA ILE A 57 -3.88 2.51 -2.61
C ILE A 57 -4.55 3.81 -3.02
N VAL A 58 -5.61 3.71 -3.82
CA VAL A 58 -6.27 4.83 -4.48
C VAL A 58 -7.53 5.23 -3.73
N PHE A 59 -7.67 6.52 -3.45
CA PHE A 59 -8.79 7.14 -2.78
C PHE A 59 -9.48 8.19 -3.66
N GLU A 60 -10.74 8.50 -3.35
CA GLU A 60 -11.54 9.50 -4.06
C GLU A 60 -11.01 10.92 -3.85
N THR A 61 -10.48 11.24 -2.66
CA THR A 61 -9.96 12.58 -2.33
C THR A 61 -8.55 12.54 -1.75
N LYS A 62 -7.89 13.71 -1.76
CA LYS A 62 -6.55 13.87 -1.20
C LYS A 62 -6.55 13.68 0.32
N GLU A 63 -7.55 14.22 1.01
CA GLU A 63 -7.70 14.13 2.46
C GLU A 63 -7.85 12.68 2.92
N GLN A 64 -8.57 11.86 2.15
CA GLN A 64 -8.69 10.42 2.42
C GLN A 64 -7.33 9.71 2.26
N ALA A 65 -6.57 10.01 1.21
CA ALA A 65 -5.24 9.46 1.00
C ALA A 65 -4.24 9.90 2.09
N GLU A 66 -4.29 11.18 2.50
CA GLU A 66 -3.48 11.72 3.60
C GLU A 66 -3.90 11.15 4.96
N GLY A 67 -5.18 10.85 5.18
CA GLY A 67 -5.62 10.11 6.36
C GLY A 67 -5.06 8.69 6.38
N ALA A 68 -5.12 8.00 5.23
CA ALA A 68 -4.62 6.64 5.10
C ALA A 68 -3.10 6.55 5.33
N ILE A 69 -2.30 7.48 4.78
CA ILE A 69 -0.84 7.48 4.97
C ILE A 69 -0.45 7.69 6.44
N GLN A 70 -1.22 8.46 7.20
CA GLN A 70 -0.98 8.72 8.63
C GLN A 70 -1.39 7.55 9.51
N MET A 71 -2.43 6.81 9.13
CA MET A 71 -2.89 5.62 9.85
C MET A 71 -2.08 4.37 9.52
N GLN A 72 -1.33 4.37 8.41
CA GLN A 72 -0.52 3.23 7.99
C GLN A 72 0.60 2.97 8.98
N LYS A 73 0.52 1.82 9.66
CA LYS A 73 1.58 1.33 10.53
C LYS A 73 2.40 0.27 9.80
N ILE A 74 3.62 0.62 9.45
CA ILE A 74 4.62 -0.32 8.96
C ILE A 74 5.58 -0.54 10.12
N GLU A 75 5.44 -1.67 10.78
CA GLU A 75 6.23 -2.02 11.95
C GLU A 75 7.37 -2.96 11.54
N PRO A 76 8.50 -2.93 12.28
CA PRO A 76 9.52 -3.95 12.14
C PRO A 76 8.90 -5.35 12.24
N PRO A 77 9.37 -6.32 11.46
CA PRO A 77 10.64 -6.29 10.73
C PRO A 77 10.55 -5.75 9.28
N ILE A 78 9.39 -5.29 8.82
CA ILE A 78 9.24 -4.64 7.51
C ILE A 78 9.80 -3.22 7.58
N LYS A 79 10.66 -2.85 6.63
CA LYS A 79 11.25 -1.51 6.58
C LYS A 79 10.51 -0.64 5.57
N LEU A 80 10.03 0.52 6.01
CA LEU A 80 9.51 1.54 5.10
C LEU A 80 10.65 2.22 4.34
N ILE A 81 10.59 2.20 3.01
CA ILE A 81 11.54 2.89 2.12
C ILE A 81 11.02 4.28 1.77
N SER A 82 9.78 4.36 1.28
CA SER A 82 9.12 5.63 0.94
C SER A 82 7.62 5.51 1.05
N ASN A 83 6.96 6.60 1.45
CA ASN A 83 5.52 6.68 1.46
C ASN A 83 5.10 8.08 1.01
N GLU A 84 4.26 8.17 -0.01
CA GLU A 84 3.89 9.45 -0.62
C GLU A 84 2.45 9.45 -1.13
N VAL A 85 1.80 10.61 -1.09
CA VAL A 85 0.50 10.84 -1.72
C VAL A 85 0.72 11.49 -3.08
N ARG A 86 0.13 10.92 -4.13
CA ARG A 86 0.18 11.42 -5.50
C ARG A 86 -1.20 11.60 -6.09
N GLU A 87 -1.39 12.59 -6.95
CA GLU A 87 -2.58 12.66 -7.80
C GLU A 87 -2.51 11.54 -8.85
N VAL A 88 -3.63 10.86 -9.09
CA VAL A 88 -3.78 9.90 -10.19
C VAL A 88 -4.04 10.68 -11.47
N ALA A 89 -3.00 10.81 -12.29
CA ALA A 89 -3.05 11.57 -13.55
C ALA A 89 -3.99 10.94 -14.61
N ALA A 90 -4.12 9.61 -14.64
CA ALA A 90 -5.02 8.87 -15.53
C ALA A 90 -5.27 7.44 -15.01
N SER A 91 -6.41 6.83 -15.38
CA SER A 91 -6.76 5.42 -15.10
C SER A 91 -7.74 4.91 -16.16
N ALA A 92 -7.71 3.62 -16.48
CA ALA A 92 -8.65 2.95 -17.40
C ALA A 92 -9.42 1.85 -16.67
#